data_AF-A0A9P5ZF73-F1
#
_entry.id   AF-A0A9P5ZF73-F1
#
_cell.length_a   1.000
_cell.length_b   1.000
_cell.length_c   1.000
_cell.angle_alpha   90.00
_cell.angle_beta   90.00
_cell.angle_gamma   90.00
#
_symmetry.space_group_name_H-M   'P 1'
#
loop_
_entity.id
_entity.type
_entity.pdbx_description
1 polymer ?
#
loop_
_entity_poly.entity_id
_entity_poly.type
_entity_poly.pdbx_seq_one_letter_code
_entity_poly.pdbx_strand_id
1 'polypeptide(L)'
;MSELIDPTNTPTTNSTREEWRARNKPPHPSKTPAELQQAREMALAIPPSLKQQLLPPLHLYIRDFIDRVLPEQCSFFDLVKCDTWFSEEQPNHGLECLGVRPVPAQQTLRKIEAAFTHQWLSGANSLVDLRYNDGRSRLPLYAVPFWWELAQVIDEQKMWREAWKWLETEEEKADPFTSALIEPMLAEVGSIGRHVPLRYLRGSATNCTSLWVAEATVRYG
;
A
#
# COMPACT_ATOMS: atom_id res chain seq x y z
N MET A 1 -12.87 11.22 -48.08
CA MET A 1 -11.93 12.22 -47.53
C MET A 1 -11.78 11.89 -46.06
N SER A 2 -10.72 11.15 -45.72
CA SER A 2 -10.38 10.85 -44.33
C SER A 2 -9.46 11.96 -43.85
N GLU A 3 -9.89 12.75 -42.88
CA GLU A 3 -9.02 13.68 -42.18
C GLU A 3 -7.94 12.88 -41.44
N LEU A 4 -6.69 13.09 -41.84
CA LEU A 4 -5.52 12.65 -41.09
C LEU A 4 -5.49 13.42 -39.77
N ILE A 5 -5.83 12.74 -38.68
CA ILE A 5 -5.59 13.25 -37.32
C ILE A 5 -4.08 13.27 -37.11
N ASP A 6 -3.50 14.45 -36.91
CA ASP A 6 -2.08 14.66 -36.62
C ASP A 6 -1.76 14.12 -35.20
N PRO A 7 -0.97 13.03 -35.08
CA PRO A 7 -0.69 12.39 -33.80
C PRO A 7 0.25 13.21 -32.89
N THR A 8 0.77 14.34 -33.35
CA THR A 8 1.76 15.13 -32.58
C THR A 8 1.14 16.17 -31.64
N ASN A 9 -0.17 16.42 -31.71
CA ASN A 9 -0.82 17.45 -30.90
C ASN A 9 -1.48 16.87 -29.62
N THR A 10 -0.80 15.92 -28.97
CA THR A 10 -1.22 15.50 -27.62
C THR A 10 -0.76 16.58 -26.63
N PRO A 11 -1.69 17.28 -25.94
CA PRO A 11 -1.31 18.28 -24.95
C PRO A 11 -0.42 17.63 -23.90
N THR A 12 0.81 18.14 -23.78
CA THR A 12 1.77 17.69 -22.76
C THR A 12 1.13 17.84 -21.39
N THR A 13 1.23 16.81 -20.54
CA THR A 13 0.62 16.75 -19.18
C THR A 13 0.86 17.99 -18.31
N ASN A 14 1.95 18.73 -18.57
CA ASN A 14 2.26 19.99 -17.89
C ASN A 14 1.27 21.13 -18.22
N SER A 15 0.77 21.25 -19.46
CA SER A 15 -0.18 22.30 -19.85
C SER A 15 -1.47 22.19 -19.05
N THR A 16 -2.00 20.96 -18.92
CA THR A 16 -3.22 20.70 -18.16
C THR A 16 -3.04 21.08 -16.68
N ARG A 17 -1.90 20.73 -16.06
CA ARG A 17 -1.64 21.08 -14.65
C ARG A 17 -1.59 22.60 -14.44
N GLU A 18 -0.88 23.32 -15.30
CA GLU A 18 -0.70 24.78 -15.20
C GLU A 18 -2.00 25.56 -15.40
N GLU A 19 -2.83 25.13 -16.37
CA GLU A 19 -4.16 25.70 -16.61
C GLU A 19 -5.06 25.56 -15.38
N TRP A 20 -5.01 24.41 -14.70
CA TRP A 20 -5.78 24.17 -13.49
C TRP A 20 -5.22 24.93 -12.28
N ARG A 21 -3.89 25.08 -12.18
CA ARG A 21 -3.25 25.92 -11.16
C ARG A 21 -3.74 27.36 -11.24
N ALA A 22 -3.85 27.93 -12.44
CA ALA A 22 -4.33 29.29 -12.65
C ALA A 22 -5.79 29.53 -12.18
N ARG A 23 -6.60 28.47 -12.05
CA ARG A 23 -8.01 28.58 -11.62
C ARG A 23 -8.20 28.69 -10.11
N ASN A 24 -7.17 28.46 -9.29
CA ASN A 24 -7.20 28.56 -7.81
C ASN A 24 -8.38 27.83 -7.12
N LYS A 25 -8.96 26.82 -7.75
CA LYS A 25 -10.07 26.03 -7.19
C LYS A 25 -9.82 24.54 -7.42
N PRO A 26 -9.90 23.70 -6.38
CA PRO A 26 -9.80 22.26 -6.58
C PRO A 26 -10.96 21.78 -7.46
N PRO A 27 -10.71 20.89 -8.44
CA PRO A 27 -11.77 20.31 -9.24
C PRO A 27 -12.72 19.52 -8.35
N HIS A 28 -14.02 19.61 -8.62
CA HIS A 28 -14.98 18.69 -8.02
C HIS A 28 -14.69 17.27 -8.56
N PRO A 29 -14.67 16.21 -7.73
CA PRO A 29 -14.30 14.87 -8.17
C PRO A 29 -15.04 14.40 -9.44
N SER A 30 -16.36 14.61 -9.51
CA SER A 30 -17.19 14.25 -10.67
C SER A 30 -17.04 15.14 -11.91
N LYS A 31 -16.24 16.21 -11.84
CA LYS A 31 -15.99 17.17 -12.93
C LYS A 31 -14.51 17.27 -13.29
N THR A 32 -13.69 16.36 -12.79
CA THR A 32 -12.27 16.30 -13.10
C THR A 32 -12.11 15.82 -14.55
N PRO A 33 -11.45 16.58 -15.45
CA PRO A 33 -11.18 16.09 -16.80
C PRO A 33 -10.34 14.82 -16.79
N ALA A 34 -10.55 13.96 -17.78
CA ALA A 34 -9.85 12.67 -17.88
C ALA A 34 -8.33 12.86 -17.96
N GLU A 35 -7.87 13.91 -18.63
CA GLU A 35 -6.45 14.25 -18.77
C GLU A 35 -5.81 14.62 -17.42
N LEU A 36 -6.56 15.34 -16.57
CA LEU A 36 -6.09 15.71 -15.24
C LEU A 36 -6.03 14.49 -14.32
N GLN A 37 -7.00 13.58 -14.45
CA GLN A 37 -7.00 12.32 -13.74
C GLN A 37 -5.81 11.45 -14.17
N GLN A 38 -5.56 11.31 -15.48
CA GLN A 38 -4.42 10.57 -16.01
C GLN A 38 -3.09 11.17 -15.53
N ALA A 39 -2.93 12.50 -15.57
CA ALA A 39 -1.74 13.17 -15.08
C ALA A 39 -1.52 12.95 -13.57
N ARG A 40 -2.61 12.92 -12.78
CA ARG A 40 -2.56 12.56 -11.35
C ARG A 40 -2.13 11.11 -11.15
N GLU A 41 -2.70 10.18 -11.91
CA GLU A 41 -2.35 8.76 -11.85
C GLU A 41 -0.88 8.53 -12.21
N MET A 42 -0.37 9.24 -13.23
CA MET A 42 1.05 9.21 -13.59
C MET A 42 1.96 9.76 -12.48
N ALA A 43 1.56 10.85 -11.82
CA ALA A 43 2.33 11.42 -10.70
C ALA A 43 2.37 10.49 -9.47
N LEU A 44 1.33 9.68 -9.28
CA LEU A 44 1.20 8.70 -8.21
C LEU A 44 1.68 7.30 -8.60
N ALA A 45 2.01 7.05 -9.86
CA ALA A 45 2.43 5.73 -10.32
C ALA A 45 3.74 5.32 -9.66
N ILE A 46 3.68 4.22 -8.91
CA ILE A 46 4.86 3.62 -8.28
C ILE A 46 5.65 2.87 -9.36
N PRO A 47 6.96 3.12 -9.52
CA PRO A 47 7.79 2.37 -10.45
C PRO A 47 7.72 0.85 -10.20
N PRO A 48 7.49 0.00 -11.22
CA PRO A 48 7.38 -1.45 -11.03
C PRO A 48 8.61 -2.09 -10.37
N SER A 49 9.81 -1.61 -10.72
CA SER A 49 11.07 -2.03 -10.12
C SER A 49 11.10 -1.79 -8.60
N LEU A 50 10.51 -0.68 -8.14
CA LEU A 50 10.39 -0.39 -6.71
C LEU A 50 9.53 -1.41 -5.99
N LYS A 51 8.35 -1.72 -6.55
CA LYS A 51 7.43 -2.68 -5.94
C LYS A 51 8.10 -4.03 -5.77
N GLN A 52 8.83 -4.48 -6.80
CA GLN A 52 9.56 -5.74 -6.77
C GLN A 52 10.70 -5.74 -5.73
N GLN A 53 11.37 -4.60 -5.53
CA GLN A 53 12.49 -4.49 -4.61
C GLN A 53 12.04 -4.36 -3.15
N LEU A 54 11.04 -3.53 -2.88
CA LEU A 54 10.70 -3.11 -1.52
C LEU A 54 9.51 -3.87 -0.93
N LEU A 55 8.57 -4.35 -1.75
CA LEU A 55 7.44 -5.13 -1.26
C LEU A 55 7.79 -6.62 -1.25
N PRO A 56 7.33 -7.39 -0.25
CA PRO A 56 7.44 -8.84 -0.27
C PRO A 56 6.77 -9.42 -1.53
N PRO A 57 7.40 -10.37 -2.25
CA PRO A 57 6.78 -10.99 -3.41
C PRO A 57 5.42 -11.62 -3.06
N LEU A 58 4.48 -11.62 -4.01
CA LEU A 58 3.15 -12.20 -3.79
C LEU A 58 3.20 -13.72 -3.56
N HIS A 59 4.19 -14.39 -4.15
CA HIS A 59 4.45 -15.82 -4.01
C HIS A 59 5.36 -16.15 -2.82
N LEU A 60 5.67 -15.17 -1.95
CA LEU A 60 6.43 -15.45 -0.74
C LEU A 60 5.58 -16.35 0.17
N TYR A 61 6.18 -17.45 0.60
CA TYR A 61 5.57 -18.41 1.50
C TYR A 61 5.20 -17.75 2.83
N ILE A 62 4.08 -18.16 3.45
CA ILE A 62 3.61 -17.56 4.70
C ILE A 62 4.69 -17.57 5.77
N ARG A 63 5.43 -18.69 5.89
CA ARG A 63 6.51 -18.81 6.88
C ARG A 63 7.60 -17.75 6.68
N ASP A 64 8.09 -17.61 5.46
CA ASP A 64 9.10 -16.59 5.13
C ASP A 64 8.53 -15.17 5.23
N PHE A 65 7.24 -15.01 4.93
CA PHE A 65 6.54 -13.72 4.99
C PHE A 65 6.37 -13.24 6.42
N ILE A 66 5.96 -14.10 7.36
CA ILE A 66 5.81 -13.72 8.76
C ILE A 66 7.16 -13.36 9.39
N ASP A 67 8.24 -14.05 9.02
CA ASP A 67 9.58 -13.81 9.58
C ASP A 67 10.26 -12.57 8.99
N ARG A 68 9.77 -12.06 7.86
CA ARG A 68 10.33 -10.88 7.22
C ARG A 68 10.20 -9.64 8.09
N VAL A 69 11.28 -8.88 8.22
CA VAL A 69 11.25 -7.57 8.87
C VAL A 69 10.64 -6.55 7.92
N LEU A 70 9.53 -5.95 8.33
CA LEU A 70 8.89 -4.83 7.64
C LEU A 70 9.05 -3.54 8.47
N PRO A 71 9.02 -2.36 7.84
CA PRO A 71 9.00 -1.11 8.58
C PRO A 71 7.78 -1.01 9.50
N GLU A 72 7.98 -0.42 10.68
CA GLU A 72 6.90 -0.23 11.64
C GLU A 72 5.89 0.82 11.17
N GLN A 73 4.62 0.67 11.53
CA GLN A 73 3.65 1.76 11.42
C GLN A 73 3.79 2.72 12.60
N CYS A 74 3.79 4.04 12.34
CA CYS A 74 3.99 5.07 13.36
C CYS A 74 2.78 6.02 13.44
N SER A 75 2.25 6.22 14.66
CA SER A 75 1.09 7.06 14.97
C SER A 75 1.43 8.51 15.37
N PHE A 76 2.71 8.89 15.35
CA PHE A 76 3.18 10.17 15.88
C PHE A 76 2.57 11.43 15.21
N PHE A 77 1.97 11.29 14.04
CA PHE A 77 1.70 12.42 13.13
C PHE A 77 0.32 13.04 13.17
N ASP A 78 -0.54 12.65 14.10
CA ASP A 78 -1.90 13.19 14.12
C ASP A 78 -1.97 14.71 14.37
N LEU A 79 -0.88 15.31 14.87
CA LEU A 79 -0.76 16.74 15.19
C LEU A 79 -0.19 17.61 14.05
N VAL A 80 0.38 17.01 13.01
CA VAL A 80 1.00 17.75 11.91
C VAL A 80 -0.05 18.21 10.89
N LYS A 81 0.01 19.47 10.47
CA LYS A 81 -0.86 20.01 9.42
C LYS A 81 -0.57 19.33 8.08
N CYS A 82 -1.60 18.92 7.34
CA CYS A 82 -1.43 18.24 6.05
C CYS A 82 -0.57 19.02 5.05
N ASP A 83 -0.71 20.35 5.03
CA ASP A 83 -0.01 21.19 4.05
C ASP A 83 1.51 21.16 4.22
N THR A 84 2.03 20.88 5.42
CA THR A 84 3.48 20.80 5.66
C THR A 84 4.12 19.53 5.10
N TRP A 85 3.31 18.58 4.60
CA TRP A 85 3.80 17.38 3.93
C TRP A 85 4.15 17.61 2.47
N PHE A 86 3.87 18.77 1.89
CA PHE A 86 4.06 19.02 0.47
C PHE A 86 5.13 20.10 0.25
N SER A 87 5.93 19.93 -0.81
CA SER A 87 6.93 20.92 -1.20
C SER A 87 6.90 21.14 -2.70
N GLU A 88 7.07 22.39 -3.12
CA GLU A 88 7.28 22.76 -4.52
C GLU A 88 8.67 22.35 -5.02
N GLU A 89 9.60 22.03 -4.13
CA GLU A 89 10.94 21.55 -4.50
C GLU A 89 10.91 20.10 -5.01
N GLN A 90 11.91 19.74 -5.81
CA GLN A 90 12.10 18.38 -6.30
C GLN A 90 12.48 17.41 -5.16
N PRO A 91 12.15 16.11 -5.29
CA PRO A 91 12.61 15.11 -4.34
C PRO A 91 14.14 15.08 -4.29
N ASN A 92 14.69 14.93 -3.09
CA ASN A 92 16.13 14.89 -2.84
C ASN A 92 16.59 13.57 -2.22
N HIS A 93 15.67 12.64 -1.94
CA HIS A 93 15.98 11.29 -1.53
C HIS A 93 15.48 10.30 -2.56
N GLY A 94 16.29 9.26 -2.75
CA GLY A 94 15.94 8.11 -3.55
C GLY A 94 14.95 7.20 -2.85
N LEU A 95 14.65 6.15 -3.58
CA LEU A 95 13.61 5.18 -3.33
C LEU A 95 13.92 4.23 -2.19
N GLU A 96 15.21 3.92 -2.03
CA GLU A 96 15.77 3.02 -1.04
C GLU A 96 15.38 3.37 0.40
N CYS A 97 15.15 4.65 0.68
CA CYS A 97 14.80 5.07 2.03
C CYS A 97 13.38 4.65 2.43
N LEU A 98 12.46 4.42 1.48
CA LEU A 98 11.08 4.04 1.80
C LEU A 98 10.99 2.63 2.42
N GLY A 99 11.93 1.75 2.12
CA GLY A 99 11.96 0.38 2.64
C GLY A 99 12.45 0.25 4.08
N VAL A 100 13.01 1.31 4.66
CA VAL A 100 13.54 1.33 6.04
C VAL A 100 12.85 2.34 6.94
N ARG A 101 12.12 3.29 6.36
CA ARG A 101 11.41 4.32 7.13
C ARG A 101 10.07 3.79 7.64
N PRO A 102 9.66 4.17 8.86
CA PRO A 102 8.34 3.82 9.36
C PRO A 102 7.23 4.27 8.40
N VAL A 103 6.15 3.52 8.34
CA VAL A 103 4.96 3.86 7.57
C VAL A 103 4.07 4.81 8.39
N PRO A 104 3.60 5.94 7.84
CA PRO A 104 2.63 6.76 8.56
C PRO A 104 1.34 5.98 8.86
N ALA A 105 0.71 6.23 10.01
CA ALA A 105 -0.58 5.62 10.33
C ALA A 105 -1.65 5.89 9.26
N GLN A 106 -2.59 4.95 9.08
CA GLN A 106 -3.62 5.04 8.04
C GLN A 106 -4.42 6.37 8.08
N GLN A 107 -4.70 6.90 9.28
CA GLN A 107 -5.39 8.20 9.40
C GLN A 107 -4.57 9.36 8.83
N THR A 108 -3.24 9.32 9.01
CA THR A 108 -2.32 10.29 8.41
C THR A 108 -2.26 10.12 6.89
N LEU A 109 -2.20 8.88 6.38
CA LEU A 109 -2.23 8.62 4.94
C LEU A 109 -3.52 9.14 4.29
N ARG A 110 -4.69 8.93 4.91
CA ARG A 110 -5.97 9.50 4.43
C ARG A 110 -5.96 11.02 4.37
N LYS A 111 -5.39 11.66 5.39
CA LYS A 111 -5.23 13.12 5.47
C LYS A 111 -4.33 13.64 4.34
N ILE A 112 -3.20 12.99 4.08
CA ILE A 112 -2.28 13.34 2.99
C ILE A 112 -2.95 13.13 1.63
N GLU A 113 -3.62 11.99 1.43
CA GLU A 113 -4.32 11.68 0.18
C GLU A 113 -5.46 12.66 -0.12
N ALA A 114 -6.24 13.03 0.90
CA ALA A 114 -7.30 14.02 0.76
C ALA A 114 -6.77 15.40 0.37
N ALA A 115 -5.58 15.78 0.87
CA ALA A 115 -4.92 17.04 0.53
C ALA A 115 -4.17 16.99 -0.82
N PHE A 116 -3.81 15.78 -1.29
CA PHE A 116 -2.91 15.58 -2.42
C PHE A 116 -3.32 16.35 -3.67
N THR A 117 -4.57 16.20 -4.13
CA THR A 117 -5.01 16.81 -5.39
C THR A 117 -4.89 18.34 -5.34
N HIS A 118 -5.26 18.96 -4.22
CA HIS A 118 -5.13 20.41 -4.07
C HIS A 118 -3.66 20.83 -4.07
N GLN A 119 -2.82 20.17 -3.28
CA GLN A 119 -1.41 20.54 -3.13
C GLN A 119 -0.61 20.30 -4.42
N TRP A 120 -0.87 19.21 -5.11
CA TRP A 120 -0.28 18.91 -6.40
C TRP A 120 -0.66 19.96 -7.47
N LEU A 121 -1.93 20.39 -7.53
CA LEU A 121 -2.36 21.47 -8.42
C LEU A 121 -1.73 22.82 -8.02
N SER A 122 -1.51 23.06 -6.73
CA SER A 122 -0.85 24.27 -6.22
C SER A 122 0.65 24.34 -6.54
N GLY A 123 1.25 23.26 -7.03
CA GLY A 123 2.65 23.23 -7.46
C GLY A 123 3.55 22.24 -6.72
N ALA A 124 3.01 21.46 -5.78
CA ALA A 124 3.80 20.46 -5.05
C ALA A 124 4.41 19.42 -6.01
N ASN A 125 5.72 19.21 -5.88
CA ASN A 125 6.50 18.26 -6.68
C ASN A 125 7.08 17.12 -5.84
N SER A 126 7.05 17.25 -4.51
CA SER A 126 7.54 16.23 -3.58
C SER A 126 6.75 16.24 -2.26
N LEU A 127 6.95 15.17 -1.49
CA LEU A 127 6.44 14.99 -0.14
C LEU A 127 7.55 15.20 0.89
N VAL A 128 7.33 16.05 1.87
CA VAL A 128 8.25 16.27 2.99
C VAL A 128 8.03 15.20 4.05
N ASP A 129 9.09 14.46 4.39
CA ASP A 129 9.09 13.55 5.53
C ASP A 129 9.66 14.26 6.77
N LEU A 130 8.75 14.78 7.60
CA LEU A 130 9.07 15.62 8.74
C LEU A 130 9.83 14.90 9.87
N ARG A 131 9.92 13.56 9.82
CA ARG A 131 10.74 12.79 10.78
C ARG A 131 12.23 12.88 10.51
N TYR A 132 12.61 13.22 9.29
CA TYR A 132 13.99 13.07 8.83
C TYR A 132 14.56 14.40 8.38
N ASN A 133 15.81 14.62 8.77
CA ASN A 133 16.60 15.79 8.37
C ASN A 133 15.88 17.11 8.64
N ASP A 134 15.20 17.25 9.78
CA ASP A 134 14.45 18.44 10.18
C ASP A 134 13.43 18.91 9.11
N GLY A 135 12.75 17.96 8.45
CA GLY A 135 11.80 18.26 7.37
C GLY A 135 12.45 18.69 6.06
N ARG A 136 13.75 18.48 5.89
CA ARG A 136 14.43 18.70 4.59
C ARG A 136 14.42 17.47 3.71
N SER A 137 14.02 16.31 4.24
CA SER A 137 13.88 15.09 3.44
C SER A 137 12.64 15.19 2.55
N ARG A 138 12.84 15.18 1.23
CA ARG A 138 11.78 15.24 0.22
C ARG A 138 11.74 13.96 -0.61
N LEU A 139 10.59 13.31 -0.56
CA LEU A 139 10.27 12.05 -1.21
C LEU A 139 9.45 12.32 -2.49
N PRO A 140 9.52 11.42 -3.48
CA PRO A 140 8.64 11.48 -4.64
C PRO A 140 7.15 11.39 -4.26
N LEU A 141 6.26 11.97 -5.08
CA LEU A 141 4.81 11.98 -4.82
C LEU A 141 4.19 10.58 -4.71
N TYR A 142 4.72 9.59 -5.45
CA TYR A 142 4.28 8.20 -5.36
C TYR A 142 4.66 7.51 -4.02
N ALA A 143 5.34 8.19 -3.09
CA ALA A 143 5.58 7.66 -1.74
C ALA A 143 4.26 7.43 -0.97
N VAL A 144 3.23 8.23 -1.22
CA VAL A 144 1.89 8.04 -0.62
C VAL A 144 1.26 6.69 -1.00
N PRO A 145 1.05 6.36 -2.28
CA PRO A 145 0.48 5.07 -2.65
C PRO A 145 1.42 3.92 -2.27
N PHE A 146 2.74 4.12 -2.28
CA PHE A 146 3.68 3.11 -1.77
C PHE A 146 3.45 2.81 -0.29
N TRP A 147 3.32 3.83 0.56
CA TRP A 147 3.02 3.65 1.98
C TRP A 147 1.66 3.00 2.22
N TRP A 148 0.65 3.28 1.38
CA TRP A 148 -0.63 2.57 1.41
C TRP A 148 -0.48 1.08 1.14
N GLU A 149 0.24 0.70 0.09
CA GLU A 149 0.50 -0.71 -0.23
C GLU A 149 1.31 -1.38 0.89
N LEU A 150 2.34 -0.72 1.42
CA LEU A 150 3.14 -1.26 2.51
C LEU A 150 2.34 -1.38 3.83
N ALA A 151 1.44 -0.43 4.13
CA ALA A 151 0.55 -0.52 5.28
C ALA A 151 -0.36 -1.77 5.20
N GLN A 152 -0.92 -2.05 4.01
CA GLN A 152 -1.73 -3.25 3.79
C GLN A 152 -0.90 -4.53 4.00
N VAL A 153 0.33 -4.57 3.46
CA VAL A 153 1.24 -5.71 3.66
C VAL A 153 1.57 -5.92 5.15
N ILE A 154 1.76 -4.84 5.92
CA ILE A 154 1.99 -4.93 7.37
C ILE A 154 0.77 -5.50 8.10
N ASP A 155 -0.44 -5.03 7.74
CA ASP A 155 -1.68 -5.52 8.32
C ASP A 155 -1.90 -7.01 7.99
N GLU A 156 -1.65 -7.41 6.73
CA GLU A 156 -1.65 -8.82 6.29
C GLU A 156 -0.66 -9.66 7.11
N GLN A 157 0.59 -9.19 7.27
CA GLN A 157 1.62 -9.90 8.03
C GLN A 157 1.20 -10.09 9.49
N LYS A 158 0.60 -9.06 10.10
CA LYS A 158 0.07 -9.15 11.47
C LYS A 158 -1.01 -10.22 11.58
N MET A 159 -1.97 -10.24 10.66
CA MET A 159 -3.03 -11.27 10.62
C MET A 159 -2.44 -12.67 10.48
N TRP A 160 -1.47 -12.85 9.58
CA TRP A 160 -0.79 -14.15 9.40
C TRP A 160 0.00 -14.58 10.63
N ARG A 161 0.70 -13.66 11.32
CA ARG A 161 1.38 -13.95 12.59
C ARG A 161 0.42 -14.38 13.68
N GLU A 162 -0.73 -13.72 13.80
CA GLU A 162 -1.78 -14.09 14.76
C GLU A 162 -2.36 -15.49 14.47
N ALA A 163 -2.67 -15.78 13.21
CA ALA A 163 -3.16 -17.08 12.78
C ALA A 163 -2.13 -18.20 13.00
N TRP A 164 -0.86 -17.94 12.67
CA TRP A 164 0.24 -18.88 12.86
C TRP A 164 0.44 -19.20 14.35
N LYS A 165 0.51 -18.17 15.19
CA LYS A 165 0.63 -18.34 16.65
C LYS A 165 -0.54 -19.11 17.25
N TRP A 166 -1.75 -18.90 16.73
CA TRP A 166 -2.92 -19.68 17.15
C TRP A 166 -2.74 -21.17 16.81
N LEU A 167 -2.30 -21.51 15.59
CA LEU A 167 -2.04 -22.89 15.19
C LEU A 167 -0.98 -23.57 16.08
N GLU A 168 0.12 -22.88 16.36
CA GLU A 168 1.16 -23.36 17.30
C GLU A 168 0.59 -23.62 18.70
N THR A 169 -0.26 -22.71 19.19
CA THR A 169 -0.91 -22.86 20.50
C THR A 169 -1.87 -24.04 20.54
N GLU A 170 -2.57 -24.34 19.44
CA GLU A 170 -3.45 -25.50 19.35
C GLU A 170 -2.67 -26.81 19.19
N GLU A 171 -1.53 -26.79 18.50
CA GLU A 171 -0.59 -27.92 18.44
C GLU A 171 -0.09 -28.31 19.84
N GLU A 172 0.31 -27.33 20.66
CA GLU A 172 0.79 -27.55 22.03
C GLU A 172 -0.27 -28.16 22.96
N LYS A 173 -1.55 -27.89 22.71
CA LYS A 173 -2.68 -28.39 23.51
C LYS A 173 -3.23 -29.72 22.99
N ALA A 174 -2.92 -30.08 21.75
CA ALA A 174 -3.50 -31.21 21.07
C ALA A 174 -3.05 -32.54 21.71
N ASP A 175 -3.97 -33.51 21.78
CA ASP A 175 -3.58 -34.89 22.03
C ASP A 175 -2.78 -35.43 20.82
N PRO A 176 -2.05 -36.56 20.96
CA PRO A 176 -1.18 -37.08 19.90
C PRO A 176 -1.88 -37.29 18.55
N PHE A 177 -3.19 -37.61 18.55
CA PHE A 177 -3.94 -37.79 17.31
C PHE A 177 -4.23 -36.43 16.65
N THR A 178 -4.67 -35.43 17.41
CA THR A 178 -4.89 -34.08 16.88
C THR A 178 -3.58 -33.40 16.45
N SER A 179 -2.49 -33.58 17.20
CA SER A 179 -1.17 -33.05 16.84
C SER A 179 -0.69 -33.59 15.48
N ALA A 180 -0.89 -34.89 15.22
CA ALA A 180 -0.59 -35.50 13.93
C ALA A 180 -1.42 -34.94 12.76
N LEU A 181 -2.54 -34.26 13.02
CA LEU A 181 -3.33 -33.54 12.01
C LEU A 181 -2.89 -32.08 11.85
N ILE A 182 -2.39 -31.44 12.92
CA ILE A 182 -1.97 -30.03 12.89
C ILE A 182 -0.62 -29.87 12.17
N GLU A 183 0.33 -30.78 12.38
CA GLU A 183 1.64 -30.74 11.72
C GLU A 183 1.56 -30.61 10.18
N PRO A 184 0.81 -31.46 9.44
CA PRO A 184 0.67 -31.31 7.99
C PRO A 184 -0.07 -30.02 7.60
N MET A 185 -0.99 -29.52 8.44
CA MET A 185 -1.66 -28.23 8.20
C MET A 185 -0.69 -27.06 8.33
N LEU A 186 0.20 -27.06 9.33
CA LEU A 186 1.25 -26.05 9.47
C LEU A 186 2.20 -26.06 8.28
N ALA A 187 2.60 -27.25 7.82
CA ALA A 187 3.43 -27.39 6.63
C ALA A 187 2.73 -26.87 5.37
N GLU A 188 1.46 -27.24 5.17
CA GLU A 188 0.65 -26.78 4.04
C GLU A 188 0.48 -25.26 4.08
N VAL A 189 -0.03 -24.70 5.18
CA VAL A 189 -0.21 -23.24 5.36
C VAL A 189 1.11 -22.50 5.17
N GLY A 190 2.21 -23.04 5.70
CA GLY A 190 3.54 -22.47 5.53
C GLY A 190 3.97 -22.36 4.08
N SER A 191 3.53 -23.27 3.20
CA SER A 191 3.83 -23.30 1.77
C SER A 191 2.88 -22.48 0.88
N ILE A 192 1.80 -21.92 1.45
CA ILE A 192 0.87 -21.08 0.70
C ILE A 192 1.51 -19.70 0.46
N GLY A 193 1.25 -19.09 -0.71
CA GLY A 193 1.70 -17.73 -0.99
C GLY A 193 0.87 -16.68 -0.24
N ARG A 194 1.50 -15.59 0.23
CA ARG A 194 0.83 -14.55 1.05
C ARG A 194 -0.44 -13.92 0.45
N HIS A 195 -0.58 -13.94 -0.87
CA HIS A 195 -1.72 -13.36 -1.58
C HIS A 195 -2.98 -14.24 -1.55
N VAL A 196 -2.89 -15.48 -1.06
CA VAL A 196 -4.05 -16.37 -1.00
C VAL A 196 -5.03 -15.83 0.05
N PRO A 197 -6.26 -15.46 -0.35
CA PRO A 197 -7.21 -14.86 0.56
C PRO A 197 -7.62 -15.87 1.64
N LEU A 198 -7.45 -15.49 2.92
CA LEU A 198 -8.04 -16.23 4.03
C LEU A 198 -9.55 -16.04 3.98
N ARG A 199 -10.30 -17.12 3.74
CA ARG A 199 -11.75 -17.11 3.87
C ARG A 199 -12.12 -17.68 5.22
N TYR A 200 -12.90 -16.91 5.98
CA TYR A 200 -13.55 -17.46 7.15
C TYR A 200 -14.66 -18.42 6.69
N LEU A 201 -14.37 -19.71 6.66
CA LEU A 201 -15.42 -20.71 6.55
C LEU A 201 -16.11 -20.78 7.90
N ARG A 202 -17.21 -20.03 8.04
CA ARG A 202 -18.10 -20.14 9.19
C ARG A 202 -18.78 -21.51 9.14
N GLY A 203 -18.08 -22.53 9.62
CA GLY A 203 -18.70 -23.79 9.98
C GLY A 203 -19.74 -23.50 11.05
N SER A 204 -20.98 -23.93 10.83
CA SER A 204 -22.01 -23.94 11.86
C SER A 204 -21.64 -25.03 12.86
N ALA A 205 -20.62 -24.75 13.69
CA ALA A 205 -20.22 -25.62 14.76
C ALA A 205 -21.29 -25.49 15.85
N THR A 206 -22.19 -26.47 15.92
CA THR A 206 -23.08 -26.64 17.08
C THR A 206 -22.29 -26.86 18.38
N ASN A 207 -20.98 -27.08 18.33
CA ASN A 207 -20.07 -27.06 19.48
C ASN A 207 -18.80 -26.22 19.18
N CYS A 208 -18.81 -24.96 19.62
CA CYS A 208 -17.74 -24.10 20.15
C CYS A 208 -16.30 -24.02 19.57
N THR A 209 -15.99 -24.42 18.33
CA THR A 209 -14.69 -24.05 17.72
C THR A 209 -14.87 -23.47 16.31
N SER A 210 -14.59 -22.18 16.19
CA SER A 210 -14.47 -21.48 14.90
C SER A 210 -13.14 -21.86 14.24
N LEU A 211 -13.21 -22.55 13.09
CA LEU A 211 -12.05 -22.95 12.30
C LEU A 211 -11.80 -21.94 11.17
N TRP A 212 -10.58 -21.43 11.04
CA TRP A 212 -10.13 -20.68 9.87
C TRP A 212 -9.57 -21.67 8.85
N VAL A 213 -10.05 -21.63 7.61
CA VAL A 213 -9.54 -22.50 6.53
C VAL A 213 -9.08 -21.61 5.39
N ALA A 214 -7.81 -21.74 4.98
CA ALA A 214 -7.33 -21.12 3.76
C ALA A 214 -7.96 -21.85 2.56
N GLU A 215 -8.91 -21.22 1.88
CA GLU A 215 -9.46 -21.76 0.64
C GLU A 215 -8.66 -21.16 -0.52
N ALA A 216 -7.67 -21.90 -1.04
CA ALA A 216 -6.91 -21.51 -2.21
C ALA A 216 -7.78 -21.62 -3.48
N THR A 217 -8.66 -20.65 -3.70
CA THR A 217 -9.35 -20.54 -4.99
C THR A 217 -8.37 -19.94 -6.00
N VAL A 218 -7.77 -20.79 -6.84
CA VAL A 218 -6.99 -20.34 -8.00
C VAL A 218 -7.96 -19.67 -8.98
N ARG A 219 -8.14 -18.35 -8.86
CA ARG A 219 -8.77 -17.56 -9.93
C ARG A 219 -7.66 -17.12 -10.89
N TYR A 220 -7.51 -17.89 -11.96
CA TYR A 220 -6.87 -17.37 -13.18
C TYR A 220 -7.79 -16.28 -13.73
N GLY A 221 -7.34 -15.03 -13.63
CA GLY A 221 -7.86 -13.87 -14.35
C GLY A 221 -6.77 -13.33 -15.24
#